data_AF-A0AAU9TPR1-F1
#
_entry.id   AF-A0AAU9TPR1-F1
#
_cell.length_a   1.000
_cell.length_b   1.000
_cell.length_c   1.000
_cell.angle_alpha   90.00
_cell.angle_beta   90.00
_cell.angle_gamma   90.00
#
_symmetry.space_group_name_H-M   'P 1'
#
loop_
_entity.id
_entity.type
_entity.pdbx_description
1 polymer ?
#
loop_
_entity_poly.entity_id
_entity_poly.type
_entity_poly.pdbx_seq_one_letter_code
_entity_poly.pdbx_strand_id
1 'polypeptide(L)'
;MVATFVGKTSHVATIALEDRRTVNREWYTTVCLPQVIAELRKSNSKRRIILHHDNASSHSARQTTEYLKEGKVEILDHPPYSPDLSPNDFFTFPKIKKSLRGQRFQFGKEAVDAFKSPEHWGCSKWNSVWNKCYNN
;
A
#
# COMPACT_ATOMS: atom_id res chain seq x y z
N MET A 1 3.41 10.09 -8.00
CA MET A 1 2.36 9.21 -7.42
C MET A 1 3.04 8.29 -6.41
N VAL A 2 2.34 7.71 -5.42
CA VAL A 2 2.94 6.78 -4.46
C VAL A 2 2.07 5.52 -4.32
N ALA A 3 2.70 4.38 -4.09
CA ALA A 3 2.05 3.14 -3.67
C ALA A 3 2.36 2.91 -2.18
N THR A 4 1.32 2.74 -1.36
CA THR A 4 1.46 2.62 0.09
C THR A 4 0.87 1.31 0.59
N PHE A 5 1.66 0.60 1.39
CA PHE A 5 1.31 -0.68 1.99
C PHE A 5 1.31 -0.53 3.51
N VAL A 6 0.26 -1.06 4.13
CA VAL A 6 0.01 -1.03 5.57
C VAL A 6 -0.28 -2.45 6.04
N GLY A 7 0.18 -2.78 7.24
CA GLY A 7 0.00 -4.09 7.87
C GLY A 7 -0.72 -3.97 9.21
N LYS A 8 -0.97 -5.11 9.85
CA LYS A 8 -1.71 -5.19 11.12
C LYS A 8 -1.16 -4.28 12.21
N THR A 9 0.16 -4.15 12.28
CA THR A 9 0.83 -3.38 13.33
C THR A 9 1.09 -1.92 12.94
N SER A 10 1.41 -1.66 11.68
CA SER A 10 1.84 -0.32 11.22
C SER A 10 1.93 -0.24 9.70
N HIS A 11 2.31 0.95 9.21
CA HIS A 11 2.89 1.14 7.87
C HIS A 11 4.00 0.13 7.58
N VAL A 12 4.06 -0.33 6.33
CA VAL A 12 5.06 -1.29 5.81
C VAL A 12 6.00 -0.59 4.86
N ALA A 13 5.46 0.03 3.80
CA ALA A 13 6.27 0.68 2.79
C ALA A 13 5.48 1.74 2.02
N THR A 14 6.17 2.78 1.56
CA THR A 14 5.65 3.75 0.59
C THR A 14 6.67 3.90 -0.53
N ILE A 15 6.31 3.43 -1.73
CA ILE A 15 7.17 3.46 -2.91
C ILE A 15 6.69 4.60 -3.81
N ALA A 16 7.61 5.51 -4.15
CA ALA A 16 7.29 6.60 -5.06
C ALA A 16 7.36 6.10 -6.50
N LEU A 17 6.36 6.46 -7.29
CA LEU A 17 6.40 6.33 -8.72
C LEU A 17 7.02 7.60 -9.30
N GLU A 18 8.24 7.43 -9.79
CA GLU A 18 9.04 8.49 -10.41
C GLU A 18 8.47 8.88 -11.80
N ASP A 19 8.75 10.11 -12.21
CA ASP A 19 8.50 10.62 -13.58
C ASP A 19 7.05 10.61 -14.10
N ARG A 20 6.06 10.85 -13.22
CA ARG A 20 4.64 11.04 -13.59
C ARG A 20 4.04 9.90 -14.44
N ARG A 21 4.62 8.70 -14.37
CA ARG A 21 4.10 7.51 -15.05
C ARG A 21 2.81 7.01 -14.38
N THR A 22 2.07 6.15 -15.07
CA THR A 22 0.95 5.40 -14.48
C THR A 22 1.48 4.14 -13.81
N VAL A 23 0.87 3.70 -12.71
CA VAL A 23 1.15 2.38 -12.14
C VAL A 23 0.71 1.33 -13.17
N ASN A 24 1.67 0.71 -13.84
CA ASN A 24 1.42 -0.40 -14.76
C ASN A 24 1.88 -1.71 -14.12
N ARG A 25 1.49 -2.84 -14.73
CA ARG A 25 1.86 -4.18 -14.25
C ARG A 25 3.37 -4.40 -14.16
N GLU A 26 4.14 -3.78 -15.06
CA GLU A 26 5.59 -3.92 -15.10
C GLU A 26 6.22 -3.27 -13.88
N TRP A 27 5.98 -1.98 -13.65
CA TRP A 27 6.47 -1.28 -12.47
C TRP A 27 5.98 -1.92 -11.17
N TYR A 28 4.73 -2.39 -11.14
CA TYR A 28 4.17 -3.05 -9.97
C TYR A 28 4.93 -4.34 -9.61
N THR A 29 5.33 -5.14 -10.60
CA THR A 29 6.01 -6.43 -10.38
C THR A 29 7.53 -6.34 -10.32
N THR A 30 8.15 -5.34 -10.95
CA THR A 30 9.63 -5.20 -11.00
C THR A 30 10.20 -4.23 -9.97
N VAL A 31 9.39 -3.27 -9.49
CA VAL A 31 9.84 -2.24 -8.56
C VAL A 31 9.06 -2.28 -7.25
N CYS A 32 7.72 -2.24 -7.33
CA CYS A 32 6.87 -2.05 -6.16
C CYS A 32 6.82 -3.30 -5.25
N LEU A 33 6.25 -4.40 -5.74
CA LEU A 33 6.08 -5.63 -4.96
C LEU A 33 7.40 -6.22 -4.44
N PRO A 34 8.52 -6.25 -5.21
CA PRO A 34 9.79 -6.75 -4.68
C PRO A 34 10.25 -6.01 -3.43
N GLN A 35 10.13 -4.68 -3.40
CA GLN A 35 10.50 -3.87 -2.23
C GLN A 35 9.61 -4.19 -1.03
N VAL A 36 8.28 -4.24 -1.24
CA VAL A 36 7.32 -4.54 -0.15
C VAL A 36 7.56 -5.93 0.43
N ILE A 37 7.74 -6.93 -0.42
CA ILE A 37 7.98 -8.32 0.01
C ILE A 37 9.32 -8.43 0.73
N ALA A 38 10.36 -7.74 0.25
CA ALA A 38 11.65 -7.69 0.94
C ALA A 38 11.50 -7.09 2.34
N GLU A 39 10.82 -5.94 2.49
CA GLU A 39 10.56 -5.32 3.80
C GLU A 39 9.81 -6.28 4.75
N LEU A 40 8.76 -6.94 4.27
CA LEU A 40 7.99 -7.89 5.09
C LEU A 40 8.82 -9.10 5.53
N ARG A 41 9.77 -9.54 4.69
CA ARG A 41 10.64 -10.71 4.95
C ARG A 41 11.90 -10.39 5.73
N LYS A 42 12.28 -9.12 5.91
CA LYS A 42 13.45 -8.73 6.72
C LYS A 42 13.40 -9.29 8.14
N SER A 43 12.22 -9.27 8.76
CA SER A 43 12.03 -9.76 10.14
C SER A 43 11.80 -11.26 10.23
N ASN A 44 11.15 -11.86 9.22
CA ASN A 44 10.88 -13.28 9.15
C ASN A 44 10.67 -13.72 7.70
N SER A 45 11.67 -14.42 7.15
CA SER A 45 11.67 -14.88 5.76
C SER A 45 10.59 -15.91 5.44
N LYS A 46 10.09 -16.63 6.46
CA LYS A 46 9.05 -17.66 6.33
C LYS A 46 7.64 -17.14 6.65
N ARG A 47 7.49 -15.84 6.91
CA ARG A 47 6.20 -15.24 7.24
C ARG A 47 5.23 -15.44 6.08
N ARG A 48 4.03 -15.97 6.39
CA ARG A 48 2.91 -15.99 5.45
C ARG A 48 2.47 -14.56 5.15
N ILE A 49 2.37 -14.22 3.86
CA ILE A 49 1.95 -12.89 3.40
C ILE A 49 0.60 -13.05 2.70
N ILE A 50 -0.39 -12.28 3.16
CA ILE A 50 -1.69 -12.13 2.52
C ILE A 50 -1.77 -10.68 2.06
N LEU A 51 -1.94 -10.45 0.77
CA LEU A 51 -2.02 -9.15 0.14
C LEU A 51 -3.47 -8.82 -0.21
N HIS A 52 -3.97 -7.70 0.31
CA HIS A 52 -5.24 -7.12 -0.12
C HIS A 52 -4.96 -5.87 -0.95
N HIS A 53 -5.51 -5.82 -2.16
CA HIS A 53 -5.38 -4.71 -3.11
C HIS A 53 -6.61 -4.69 -4.03
N ASP A 54 -6.88 -3.54 -4.65
CA ASP A 54 -8.04 -3.39 -5.53
C ASP A 54 -7.87 -4.09 -6.89
N ASN A 55 -8.96 -4.23 -7.63
CA ASN A 55 -9.00 -4.92 -8.93
C ASN A 55 -8.48 -4.08 -10.11
N ALA A 56 -7.60 -3.10 -9.86
CA ALA A 56 -7.00 -2.30 -10.93
C ALA A 56 -6.33 -3.21 -11.97
N SER A 57 -6.27 -2.77 -13.24
CA SER A 57 -5.73 -3.62 -14.33
C SER A 57 -4.27 -4.06 -14.11
N SER A 58 -3.46 -3.24 -13.45
CA SER A 58 -2.08 -3.57 -13.06
C SER A 58 -2.00 -4.65 -11.99
N HIS A 59 -3.05 -4.77 -11.17
CA HIS A 59 -3.15 -5.65 -10.03
C HIS A 59 -3.70 -7.03 -10.42
N SER A 60 -4.69 -7.06 -11.30
CA SER A 60 -5.31 -8.29 -11.82
C SER A 60 -4.61 -8.86 -13.07
N ALA A 61 -3.57 -8.20 -13.57
CA ALA A 61 -2.81 -8.70 -14.72
C ALA A 61 -2.19 -10.08 -14.45
N ARG A 62 -2.18 -10.95 -15.46
CA ARG A 62 -1.55 -12.29 -15.39
C ARG A 62 -0.14 -12.25 -14.82
N GLN A 63 0.69 -11.33 -15.31
CA GLN A 63 2.05 -11.11 -14.83
C GLN A 63 2.12 -10.86 -13.32
N THR A 64 1.19 -10.07 -12.78
CA THR A 64 1.12 -9.77 -11.35
C THR A 64 0.69 -10.99 -10.55
N THR A 65 -0.33 -11.72 -11.01
CA THR A 65 -0.79 -12.93 -10.34
C THR A 65 0.27 -14.04 -10.33
N GLU A 66 1.03 -14.19 -11.42
CA GLU A 66 2.14 -15.15 -11.52
C GLU A 66 3.28 -14.78 -10.58
N TYR A 67 3.70 -13.51 -10.58
CA TYR A 67 4.73 -13.01 -9.68
C TYR A 67 4.37 -13.24 -8.19
N LEU A 68 3.14 -12.94 -7.80
CA LEU A 68 2.67 -13.14 -6.42
C LEU A 68 2.64 -14.63 -6.04
N LYS A 69 2.20 -15.50 -6.97
CA LYS A 69 2.19 -16.96 -6.79
C LYS A 69 3.59 -17.53 -6.60
N GLU A 70 4.54 -17.16 -7.46
CA GLU A 70 5.96 -17.55 -7.34
C GLU A 70 6.56 -17.03 -6.03
N GLY A 71 6.19 -15.81 -5.67
CA GLY A 71 6.54 -15.17 -4.41
C GLY A 71 5.88 -15.80 -3.18
N LYS A 72 5.02 -16.82 -3.28
CA LYS A 72 4.24 -17.41 -2.18
C LYS A 72 3.45 -16.35 -1.38
N VAL A 73 2.87 -15.40 -2.10
CA VAL A 73 1.98 -14.36 -1.55
C VAL A 73 0.54 -14.74 -1.90
N GLU A 74 -0.29 -14.89 -0.88
CA GLU A 74 -1.72 -15.14 -1.04
C GLU A 74 -2.43 -13.81 -1.35
N ILE A 75 -3.37 -13.83 -2.28
CA ILE A 75 -4.20 -12.66 -2.61
C ILE A 75 -5.51 -12.79 -1.83
N LEU A 76 -5.91 -11.74 -1.11
CA LEU A 76 -7.23 -11.63 -0.53
C LEU A 76 -8.17 -10.99 -1.56
N ASP A 77 -9.28 -11.67 -1.85
CA ASP A 77 -10.27 -11.19 -2.81
C ASP A 77 -10.82 -9.83 -2.42
N HIS A 78 -10.88 -8.92 -3.40
CA HIS A 78 -11.47 -7.59 -3.25
C HIS A 78 -12.76 -7.51 -4.08
N PRO A 79 -13.92 -7.22 -3.47
CA PRO A 79 -15.15 -7.05 -4.22
C PRO A 79 -15.11 -5.77 -5.09
N PRO A 80 -15.75 -5.76 -6.26
CA PRO A 80 -15.80 -4.57 -7.11
C PRO A 80 -16.41 -3.36 -6.40
N TYR A 81 -15.80 -2.19 -6.60
CA TYR A 81 -16.30 -0.89 -6.11
C TYR A 81 -16.49 -0.79 -4.59
N SER A 82 -15.61 -1.43 -3.81
CA SER A 82 -15.68 -1.44 -2.33
C SER A 82 -14.49 -0.73 -1.66
N PRO A 83 -14.34 0.60 -1.84
CA PRO A 83 -13.25 1.36 -1.23
C PRO A 83 -13.34 1.38 0.31
N ASP A 84 -14.51 1.13 0.88
CA ASP A 84 -14.74 1.03 2.32
C ASP A 84 -14.10 -0.21 2.97
N LEU A 85 -13.68 -1.20 2.17
CA LEU A 85 -12.97 -2.39 2.63
C LEU A 85 -11.45 -2.21 2.66
N SER A 86 -10.94 -1.06 2.19
CA SER A 86 -9.51 -0.75 2.15
C SER A 86 -9.16 0.26 3.24
N PRO A 87 -8.36 -0.12 4.26
CA PRO A 87 -7.90 0.81 5.30
C PRO A 87 -7.22 2.07 4.74
N ASN A 88 -6.56 1.93 3.59
CA ASN A 88 -5.89 3.05 2.94
C ASN A 88 -6.88 4.13 2.49
N ASP A 89 -8.00 3.71 1.89
CA ASP A 89 -8.93 4.62 1.23
C ASP A 89 -9.83 5.37 2.21
N PHE A 90 -10.40 4.68 3.21
CA PHE A 90 -11.32 5.33 4.15
C PHE A 90 -10.66 5.92 5.40
N PHE A 91 -9.43 5.52 5.76
CA PHE A 91 -8.79 5.94 7.01
C PHE A 91 -7.46 6.66 6.80
N THR A 92 -6.48 5.98 6.20
CA THR A 92 -5.11 6.49 6.10
C THR A 92 -5.01 7.72 5.21
N PHE A 93 -5.50 7.65 3.96
CA PHE A 93 -5.38 8.75 3.02
C PHE A 93 -6.14 10.00 3.47
N PRO A 94 -7.39 9.93 4.00
CA PRO A 94 -8.05 11.10 4.56
C PRO A 94 -7.25 11.76 5.70
N LYS A 95 -6.64 10.97 6.59
CA LYS A 95 -5.80 11.49 7.68
C LYS A 95 -4.59 12.24 7.14
N ILE A 96 -3.86 11.66 6.20
CA ILE A 96 -2.68 12.28 5.59
C ILE A 96 -3.06 13.53 4.81
N LYS A 97 -4.12 13.47 4.00
CA LYS A 97 -4.64 14.63 3.25
C LYS A 97 -4.99 15.79 4.17
N LYS A 98 -5.55 15.51 5.36
CA LYS A 98 -5.84 16.54 6.37
C LYS A 98 -4.55 17.17 6.92
N SER A 99 -3.51 16.38 7.19
CA SER A 99 -2.21 16.86 7.66
C SER A 99 -1.51 17.75 6.63
N LEU A 100 -1.55 17.34 5.36
CA LEU A 100 -0.91 18.05 4.25
C LEU A 100 -1.75 19.23 3.72
N ARG A 101 -2.94 19.47 4.29
CA ARG A 101 -3.87 20.50 3.78
C ARG A 101 -3.24 21.88 3.88
N GLY A 102 -3.23 22.61 2.76
CA GLY A 102 -2.70 23.97 2.68
C GLY A 102 -1.18 24.06 2.48
N GLN A 103 -0.47 22.93 2.54
CA GLN A 103 0.96 22.90 2.22
C GLN A 103 1.16 22.98 0.70
N ARG A 104 2.22 23.68 0.29
CA ARG A 104 2.63 23.80 -1.11
C ARG A 104 4.04 23.24 -1.24
N PHE A 105 4.24 22.37 -2.21
CA PHE A 105 5.52 21.74 -2.51
C PHE A 105 6.01 22.25 -3.85
N GLN A 106 7.29 22.58 -3.94
CA GLN A 106 7.89 22.99 -5.22
C GLN A 106 8.19 21.78 -6.09
N PHE A 107 8.57 20.66 -5.46
CA PHE A 107 8.98 19.45 -6.16
C PHE A 107 8.18 18.22 -5.70
N GLY A 108 8.01 17.26 -6.62
CA GLY A 108 7.34 15.99 -6.30
C GLY A 108 8.02 15.22 -5.17
N LYS A 109 9.35 15.33 -5.07
CA LYS A 109 10.13 14.71 -3.99
C LYS A 109 9.74 15.26 -2.61
N GLU A 110 9.61 16.58 -2.47
CA GLU A 110 9.17 17.18 -1.19
C GLU A 110 7.77 16.69 -0.80
N ALA A 111 6.85 16.60 -1.75
CA ALA A 111 5.51 16.08 -1.49
C ALA A 111 5.54 14.61 -1.05
N VAL A 112 6.41 13.79 -1.64
CA VAL A 112 6.63 12.39 -1.24
C VAL A 112 7.24 12.29 0.16
N ASP A 113 8.23 13.12 0.46
CA ASP A 113 8.90 13.13 1.75
C ASP A 113 7.94 13.57 2.87
N ALA A 114 7.15 14.62 2.62
CA ALA A 114 6.08 15.04 3.53
C ALA A 114 5.04 13.92 3.72
N PHE A 115 4.61 13.26 2.65
CA PHE A 115 3.67 12.13 2.73
C PHE A 115 4.23 10.97 3.58
N LYS A 116 5.53 10.70 3.48
CA LYS A 116 6.23 9.63 4.21
C LYS A 116 6.46 9.94 5.69
N SER A 117 6.14 11.15 6.18
CA SER A 117 6.43 11.51 7.56
C SER A 117 5.89 10.47 8.57
N PRO A 118 6.69 10.02 9.56
CA PRO A 118 6.29 9.04 10.57
C PRO A 118 5.02 9.41 11.35
N GLU A 119 4.76 10.71 11.55
CA GLU A 119 3.59 11.25 12.27
C GLU A 119 2.25 10.77 11.67
N HIS A 120 2.24 10.43 10.37
CA HIS A 120 1.05 9.98 9.67
C HIS A 120 0.60 8.57 10.10
N TRP A 121 1.53 7.71 10.46
CA TRP A 121 1.29 6.26 10.58
C TRP A 121 0.95 5.82 12.01
N GLY A 122 1.17 6.69 13.01
CA GLY A 122 0.76 6.45 14.39
C GLY A 122 -0.73 6.74 14.63
N CYS A 123 -1.51 5.76 15.08
CA CYS A 123 -2.88 6.01 15.55
C CYS A 123 -3.37 4.93 16.55
N SER A 124 -3.91 5.36 17.69
CA SER A 124 -4.56 4.48 18.68
C SER A 124 -5.76 3.71 18.11
N LYS A 125 -6.39 4.22 17.06
CA LYS A 125 -7.55 3.59 16.40
C LYS A 125 -7.18 2.53 15.37
N TRP A 126 -5.90 2.33 15.04
CA TRP A 126 -5.48 1.46 13.93
C TRP A 126 -5.98 0.02 14.08
N ASN A 127 -5.91 -0.56 15.28
CA ASN A 127 -6.41 -1.92 15.52
C ASN A 127 -7.91 -2.05 15.23
N SER A 128 -8.71 -1.04 15.59
CA SER A 128 -10.15 -1.04 15.30
C SER A 128 -10.42 -0.93 13.79
N VAL A 129 -9.66 -0.08 13.10
CA VAL A 129 -9.72 0.06 11.63
C VAL A 129 -9.36 -1.26 10.95
N TRP A 130 -8.29 -1.91 11.38
CA TRP A 130 -7.84 -3.20 10.85
C TRP A 130 -8.90 -4.28 11.05
N ASN A 131 -9.43 -4.39 12.27
CA ASN A 131 -10.44 -5.40 12.59
C ASN A 131 -11.71 -5.23 11.77
N LYS A 132 -12.16 -3.99 11.55
CA LYS A 132 -13.33 -3.68 10.72
C LYS A 132 -13.16 -4.19 9.27
N CYS A 133 -11.95 -4.22 8.74
CA CYS A 133 -11.71 -4.64 7.36
C CYS A 133 -11.47 -6.15 7.22
N TYR A 134 -10.83 -6.77 8.22
CA TYR A 134 -10.21 -8.09 8.04
C TYR A 134 -10.56 -9.14 9.11
N ASN A 135 -11.27 -8.78 10.19
CA ASN A 135 -11.56 -9.69 11.31
C ASN A 135 -13.05 -9.68 11.71
N ASN A 136 -13.97 -9.74 10.73
CA ASN A 136 -15.39 -9.93 11.04
C ASN A 136 -15.63 -11.18 11.89
#